data_AF-J9G7I5-F1
#
_entry.id   AF-J9G7I5-F1
#
_cell.length_a   1.000
_cell.length_b   1.000
_cell.length_c   1.000
_cell.angle_alpha   90.00
_cell.angle_beta   90.00
_cell.angle_gamma   90.00
#
_symmetry.space_group_name_H-M   'P 1'
#
loop_
_entity.id
_entity.type
_entity.pdbx_description
1 polymer ?
#
loop_
_entity_poly.entity_id
_entity_poly.type
_entity_poly.pdbx_seq_one_letter_code
_entity_poly.pdbx_strand_id
1 'polypeptide(L)'
;DPDNPFGSLIKAGGQSYYTDANGERQLSLINKRAEEGDWGEWADKLPSQFLSKQSLTLVNKQLNLSASDKMAEFDEICSLTNPTVKKSLLKSFADDCDSAAVHLQAAALPRQKYQVILPITSMKDNEVYAPNYKNGETVALIRYPHGGTFEIPILTVNNKQTDAKRILGTTPKDAIGINSKVAERLSGADFDGDTVMVIPCNSRNSKVKITSTPPLKGLEGFDPKLEYG
;
A
#
# COMPACT_ATOMS: atom_id res chain seq x y z
N ASP A 1 -22.01 6.61 0.35
CA ASP A 1 -23.29 6.02 0.79
C ASP A 1 -23.37 6.19 2.30
N PRO A 2 -24.38 6.90 2.83
CA PRO A 2 -24.53 7.13 4.28
C PRO A 2 -24.77 5.86 5.10
N ASP A 3 -25.26 4.78 4.48
CA ASP A 3 -25.61 3.52 5.18
C ASP A 3 -24.65 2.36 4.85
N ASN A 4 -23.53 2.62 4.18
CA ASN A 4 -22.53 1.59 3.92
C ASN A 4 -21.40 1.67 4.97
N PRO A 5 -21.35 0.76 5.96
CA PRO A 5 -20.30 0.72 6.98
C PRO A 5 -18.93 0.32 6.40
N PHE A 6 -18.87 -0.08 5.13
CA PHE A 6 -17.66 -0.40 4.38
C PHE A 6 -17.37 0.59 3.23
N GLY A 7 -18.18 1.65 3.11
CA GLY A 7 -17.99 2.70 2.12
C GLY A 7 -16.85 3.64 2.52
N SER A 8 -15.85 3.80 1.65
CA SER A 8 -14.76 4.75 1.88
C SER A 8 -15.27 6.19 1.98
N LEU A 9 -14.87 6.91 3.04
CA LEU A 9 -15.20 8.32 3.27
C LEU A 9 -14.78 9.18 2.06
N ILE A 10 -15.76 9.81 1.40
CA ILE A 10 -15.52 10.76 0.30
C ILE A 10 -15.02 12.09 0.90
N LYS A 11 -13.94 12.66 0.35
CA LYS A 11 -13.38 13.97 0.77
C LYS A 11 -14.40 15.09 0.52
N ALA A 12 -14.39 16.15 1.33
CA ALA A 12 -15.30 17.29 1.14
C ALA A 12 -15.10 17.90 -0.27
N GLY A 13 -16.17 17.96 -1.07
CA GLY A 13 -16.11 18.39 -2.49
C GLY A 13 -15.72 17.30 -3.49
N GLY A 14 -15.59 16.04 -3.07
CA GLY A 14 -15.28 14.90 -3.94
C GLY A 14 -16.45 14.36 -4.74
N GLN A 15 -17.68 14.83 -4.47
CA GLN A 15 -18.88 14.50 -5.22
C GLN A 15 -19.01 15.50 -6.39
N SER A 16 -18.81 15.03 -7.62
CA SER A 16 -18.98 15.88 -8.81
C SER A 16 -20.40 15.72 -9.39
N TYR A 17 -20.92 16.78 -10.01
CA TYR A 17 -22.23 16.79 -10.68
C TYR A 17 -22.02 17.17 -12.14
N TYR A 18 -22.78 16.56 -13.04
CA TYR A 18 -22.86 16.99 -14.43
C TYR A 18 -24.31 17.31 -14.81
N THR A 19 -24.49 18.14 -15.83
CA THR A 19 -25.81 18.45 -16.36
C THR A 19 -26.05 17.54 -17.57
N ASP A 20 -27.14 16.79 -17.54
CA ASP A 20 -27.51 15.92 -18.65
C ASP A 20 -28.07 16.71 -19.84
N ALA A 21 -28.35 15.99 -20.94
CA ALA A 21 -28.87 16.60 -22.16
C ALA A 21 -30.26 17.27 -21.98
N ASN A 22 -30.95 16.99 -20.87
CA ASN A 22 -32.25 17.55 -20.53
C ASN A 22 -32.14 18.76 -19.58
N GLY A 23 -30.91 19.13 -19.18
CA GLY A 23 -30.66 20.26 -18.28
C GLY A 23 -30.74 19.91 -16.79
N GLU A 24 -30.91 18.64 -16.43
CA GLU A 24 -31.01 18.21 -15.03
C GLU A 24 -29.62 17.90 -14.44
N ARG A 25 -29.42 18.27 -13.18
CA ARG A 25 -28.17 18.01 -12.45
C ARG A 25 -28.15 16.56 -11.97
N GLN A 26 -27.28 15.75 -12.55
CA GLN A 26 -27.03 14.37 -12.18
C GLN A 26 -25.74 14.24 -11.36
N LEU A 27 -25.72 13.27 -10.44
CA LEU A 27 -24.51 12.88 -9.74
C LEU A 27 -23.54 12.23 -10.73
N SER A 28 -22.29 12.69 -10.78
CA SER A 28 -21.25 12.03 -11.55
C SER A 28 -20.86 10.70 -10.90
N LEU A 29 -20.66 9.67 -11.73
CA LEU A 29 -20.13 8.37 -11.30
C LEU A 29 -18.67 8.45 -10.81
N ILE A 30 -17.98 9.56 -11.11
CA ILE A 30 -16.60 9.80 -10.69
C ILE A 30 -16.60 10.59 -9.38
N ASN A 31 -16.31 9.88 -8.29
CA ASN A 31 -16.04 10.49 -6.99
C ASN A 31 -14.53 10.70 -6.81
N LYS A 32 -14.11 11.92 -6.47
CA LYS A 32 -12.71 12.23 -6.15
C LYS A 32 -12.42 11.74 -4.73
N ARG A 33 -11.68 10.63 -4.61
CA ARG A 33 -11.36 9.98 -3.33
C ARG A 33 -10.05 10.48 -2.69
N ALA A 34 -9.06 10.85 -3.51
CA ALA A 34 -7.73 11.27 -3.06
C ALA A 34 -7.07 12.19 -4.11
N GLU A 35 -6.13 13.02 -3.69
CA GLU A 35 -5.28 13.86 -4.54
C GLU A 35 -3.88 13.26 -4.68
N GLU A 36 -3.13 13.67 -5.72
CA GLU A 36 -1.70 13.35 -5.80
C GLU A 36 -1.01 13.86 -4.52
N GLY A 37 -0.29 12.97 -3.83
CA GLY A 37 0.31 13.17 -2.51
C GLY A 37 -0.37 12.38 -1.40
N ASP A 38 -1.70 12.21 -1.46
CA ASP A 38 -2.50 11.66 -0.34
C ASP A 38 -2.18 10.18 -0.09
N TRP A 39 -1.78 9.43 -1.12
CA TRP A 39 -1.45 8.00 -1.00
C TRP A 39 -0.11 7.76 -0.31
N GLY A 40 0.86 8.65 -0.49
CA GLY A 40 2.15 8.60 0.17
C GLY A 40 2.12 8.94 1.66
N GLU A 41 1.00 9.47 2.16
CA GLU A 41 0.76 9.82 3.58
C GLU A 41 -0.03 8.74 4.34
N TRP A 42 -0.46 7.68 3.67
CA TRP A 42 -1.19 6.59 4.32
C TRP A 42 -0.32 5.84 5.33
N ALA A 43 -0.94 5.37 6.41
CA ALA A 43 -0.25 4.75 7.54
C ALA A 43 0.70 3.63 7.08
N ASP A 44 2.00 3.85 7.30
CA ASP A 44 3.10 2.96 6.90
C ASP A 44 3.28 1.72 7.80
N LYS A 45 2.28 1.34 8.61
CA LYS A 45 2.46 0.17 9.47
C LYS A 45 2.25 -1.12 8.68
N LEU A 46 3.04 -2.14 8.98
CA LEU A 46 2.88 -3.45 8.36
C LEU A 46 1.74 -4.22 9.04
N PRO A 47 0.74 -4.69 8.29
CA PRO A 47 -0.38 -5.44 8.86
C PRO A 47 0.02 -6.88 9.20
N SER A 48 -0.62 -7.44 10.22
CA SER A 48 -0.46 -8.83 10.65
C SER A 48 -0.62 -9.85 9.52
N GLN A 49 -1.52 -9.57 8.58
CA GLN A 49 -1.74 -10.41 7.40
C GLN A 49 -0.49 -10.56 6.53
N PHE A 50 0.32 -9.51 6.40
CA PHE A 50 1.61 -9.58 5.70
C PHE A 50 2.63 -10.32 6.57
N LEU A 51 2.75 -9.91 7.82
CA LEU A 51 3.76 -10.42 8.75
C LEU A 51 3.67 -11.94 8.93
N SER A 52 2.46 -12.50 9.03
CA SER A 52 2.24 -13.94 9.19
C SER A 52 2.77 -14.80 8.03
N LYS A 53 3.05 -14.17 6.88
CA LYS A 53 3.55 -14.83 5.66
C LYS A 53 5.03 -14.57 5.40
N GLN A 54 5.69 -13.76 6.23
CA GLN A 54 7.11 -13.42 6.10
C GLN A 54 7.98 -14.25 7.04
N SER A 55 9.30 -14.17 6.85
CA SER A 55 10.25 -14.85 7.74
C SER A 55 10.13 -14.34 9.18
N LEU A 56 10.23 -15.25 10.16
CA LEU A 56 10.21 -14.90 11.60
C LEU A 56 11.26 -13.85 11.96
N THR A 57 12.42 -13.88 11.30
CA THR A 57 13.48 -12.88 11.51
C THR A 57 13.02 -11.47 11.15
N LEU A 58 12.32 -11.29 10.02
CA LEU A 58 11.76 -10.00 9.63
C LEU A 58 10.66 -9.57 10.59
N VAL A 59 9.76 -10.48 10.95
CA VAL A 59 8.65 -10.22 11.87
C VAL A 59 9.16 -9.74 13.22
N ASN A 60 10.05 -10.50 13.86
CA ASN A 60 10.60 -10.16 15.16
C ASN A 60 11.36 -8.83 15.12
N LYS A 61 12.10 -8.55 14.04
CA LYS A 61 12.81 -7.28 13.89
C LYS A 61 11.84 -6.09 13.86
N GLN A 62 10.78 -6.17 13.05
CA GLN A 62 9.85 -5.04 12.92
C GLN A 62 8.99 -4.87 14.17
N LEU A 63 8.61 -5.96 14.85
CA LEU A 63 7.90 -5.89 16.13
C LEU A 63 8.78 -5.29 17.24
N ASN A 64 10.06 -5.68 17.31
CA ASN A 64 10.98 -5.12 18.29
C ASN A 64 11.24 -3.62 18.05
N LEU A 65 11.32 -3.19 16.80
CA LEU A 65 11.41 -1.76 16.48
C LEU A 65 10.15 -1.01 16.94
N SER A 66 8.95 -1.52 16.63
CA SER A 66 7.71 -0.92 17.13
C SER A 66 7.63 -0.84 18.65
N ALA A 67 8.04 -1.91 19.34
CA ALA A 67 8.07 -1.92 20.80
C ALA A 67 9.07 -0.90 21.35
N SER A 68 10.24 -0.76 20.72
CA SER A 68 11.25 0.23 21.11
C SER A 68 10.77 1.66 20.89
N ASP A 69 10.12 1.95 19.77
CA ASP A 69 9.57 3.27 19.47
C ASP A 69 8.47 3.64 20.46
N LYS A 70 7.62 2.68 20.82
CA LYS A 70 6.57 2.86 21.84
C LYS A 70 7.15 3.07 23.24
N MET A 71 8.25 2.40 23.58
CA MET A 71 8.95 2.64 24.84
C MET A 71 9.53 4.07 24.88
N ALA A 72 10.14 4.53 23.78
CA ALA A 72 10.68 5.89 23.70
C ALA A 72 9.57 6.96 23.82
N GLU A 73 8.42 6.75 23.17
CA GLU A 73 7.24 7.61 23.31
C GLU A 73 6.74 7.64 24.76
N PHE A 74 6.67 6.48 25.43
CA PHE A 74 6.29 6.39 26.83
C PHE A 74 7.25 7.15 27.75
N ASP A 75 8.55 6.99 27.54
CA ASP A 75 9.59 7.68 28.32
C ASP A 75 9.51 9.20 28.12
N GLU A 76 9.25 9.66 26.89
CA GLU A 76 9.03 11.07 26.57
C GLU A 76 7.80 11.61 27.30
N ILE A 77 6.66 10.92 27.23
CA ILE A 77 5.44 11.31 27.96
C ILE A 77 5.71 11.33 29.48
N CYS A 78 6.49 10.37 29.99
CA CYS A 78 6.85 10.31 31.40
C CYS A 78 7.73 11.48 31.85
N SER A 79 8.56 12.03 30.96
CA SER A 79 9.41 13.19 31.24
C SER A 79 8.65 14.52 31.35
N LEU A 80 7.40 14.57 30.86
CA LEU A 80 6.58 15.78 30.89
C LEU A 80 6.23 16.19 32.34
N THR A 81 6.38 17.48 32.62
CA THR A 81 6.13 18.05 33.95
C THR A 81 4.68 18.52 34.15
N ASN A 82 3.94 18.77 33.07
CA ASN A 82 2.53 19.17 33.15
C ASN A 82 1.62 17.95 33.38
N PRO A 83 0.94 17.85 34.54
CA PRO A 83 0.18 16.65 34.90
C PRO A 83 -1.08 16.44 34.04
N THR A 84 -1.71 17.50 33.55
CA THR A 84 -2.93 17.41 32.72
C THR A 84 -2.60 16.88 31.33
N VAL A 85 -1.56 17.43 30.71
CA VAL A 85 -1.07 16.99 29.39
C VAL A 85 -0.58 15.55 29.48
N LYS A 86 0.23 15.24 30.50
CA LYS A 86 0.73 13.88 30.75
C LYS A 86 -0.39 12.85 30.89
N LYS A 87 -1.43 13.14 31.69
CA LYS A 87 -2.58 12.24 31.87
C LYS A 87 -3.32 11.98 30.55
N SER A 88 -3.53 13.01 29.74
CA SER A 88 -4.19 12.87 28.44
C SER A 88 -3.37 12.02 27.49
N LEU A 89 -2.06 12.29 27.37
CA LEU A 89 -1.17 11.56 26.47
C LEU A 89 -0.96 10.11 26.89
N LEU A 90 -0.85 9.83 28.20
CA LEU A 90 -0.76 8.46 28.70
C LEU A 90 -2.03 7.64 28.40
N LYS A 91 -3.20 8.28 28.46
CA LYS A 91 -4.46 7.63 28.09
C LYS A 91 -4.48 7.31 26.59
N SER A 92 -4.19 8.29 25.75
CA SER A 92 -4.10 8.09 24.29
C SER A 92 -3.06 7.02 23.92
N PHE A 93 -1.90 7.03 24.59
CA PHE A 93 -0.86 6.03 24.40
C PHE A 93 -1.35 4.62 24.75
N ALA A 94 -2.07 4.46 25.85
CA ALA A 94 -2.63 3.16 26.26
C ALA A 94 -3.67 2.65 25.25
N ASP A 95 -4.62 3.52 24.85
CA ASP A 95 -5.64 3.19 23.85
C ASP A 95 -5.00 2.76 22.51
N ASP A 96 -3.94 3.45 22.08
CA ASP A 96 -3.18 3.12 20.87
C ASP A 96 -2.42 1.80 20.98
N CYS A 97 -1.83 1.50 22.15
CA CYS A 97 -1.13 0.24 22.39
C CYS A 97 -2.08 -0.96 22.37
N ASP A 98 -3.26 -0.83 22.98
CA ASP A 98 -4.29 -1.87 22.96
C ASP A 98 -4.77 -2.14 21.53
N SER A 99 -5.02 -1.08 20.75
CA SER A 99 -5.38 -1.21 19.33
C SER A 99 -4.29 -1.89 18.49
N ALA A 100 -3.02 -1.48 18.69
CA ALA A 100 -1.88 -2.05 17.97
C ALA A 100 -1.65 -3.52 18.33
N ALA A 101 -1.93 -3.92 19.57
CA ALA A 101 -1.84 -5.32 20.02
C ALA A 101 -2.90 -6.20 19.36
N VAL A 102 -4.13 -5.72 19.21
CA VAL A 102 -5.22 -6.45 18.53
C VAL A 102 -4.91 -6.66 17.04
N HIS A 103 -4.40 -5.63 16.36
CA HIS A 103 -4.15 -5.70 14.91
C HIS A 103 -2.72 -6.13 14.55
N LEU A 104 -1.85 -6.36 15.55
CA LEU A 104 -0.42 -6.64 15.44
C LEU A 104 0.24 -5.80 14.34
N GLN A 105 0.29 -4.49 14.57
CA GLN A 105 0.91 -3.54 13.64
C GLN A 105 2.41 -3.44 13.92
N ALA A 106 3.25 -3.78 12.94
CA ALA A 106 4.71 -3.66 13.07
C ALA A 106 5.25 -2.44 12.33
N ALA A 107 6.52 -2.11 12.63
CA ALA A 107 7.19 -0.94 12.11
C ALA A 107 7.28 -0.98 10.58
N ALA A 108 7.19 0.20 9.97
CA ALA A 108 7.38 0.39 8.55
C ALA A 108 8.74 -0.15 8.09
N LEU A 109 8.78 -0.73 6.90
CA LEU A 109 10.04 -1.03 6.22
C LEU A 109 10.59 0.24 5.55
N PRO A 110 11.93 0.38 5.45
CA PRO A 110 12.53 1.57 4.86
C PRO A 110 12.02 1.82 3.43
N ARG A 111 11.60 3.06 3.16
CA ARG A 111 11.12 3.53 1.85
C ARG A 111 9.91 2.75 1.32
N GLN A 112 9.14 2.08 2.19
CA GLN A 112 7.85 1.55 1.76
C GLN A 112 6.87 2.70 1.51
N LYS A 113 6.04 2.60 0.47
CA LYS A 113 4.98 3.59 0.16
C LYS A 113 3.81 2.96 -0.57
N TYR A 114 2.59 3.43 -0.29
CA TYR A 114 1.43 3.15 -1.13
C TYR A 114 1.49 3.95 -2.43
N GLN A 115 1.20 3.28 -3.54
CA GLN A 115 1.13 3.89 -4.87
C GLN A 115 -0.01 3.27 -5.68
N VAL A 116 -0.65 4.09 -6.51
CA VAL A 116 -1.68 3.68 -7.47
C VAL A 116 -1.02 2.89 -8.61
N ILE A 117 -1.65 1.80 -9.02
CA ILE A 117 -1.18 1.03 -10.18
C ILE A 117 -1.76 1.59 -11.47
N LEU A 118 -0.90 1.78 -12.46
CA LEU A 118 -1.28 2.30 -13.77
C LEU A 118 -0.80 1.35 -14.89
N PRO A 119 -1.60 1.21 -15.96
CA PRO A 119 -1.33 0.23 -16.99
C PRO A 119 -0.20 0.69 -17.91
N ILE A 120 0.88 -0.08 -17.96
CA ILE A 120 1.92 0.02 -18.98
C ILE A 120 1.98 -1.30 -19.73
N THR A 121 1.23 -1.40 -20.83
CA THR A 121 1.05 -2.62 -21.62
C THR A 121 2.36 -3.19 -22.17
N SER A 122 3.32 -2.32 -22.47
CA SER A 122 4.65 -2.69 -22.97
C SER A 122 5.67 -3.03 -21.88
N MET A 123 5.26 -3.03 -20.60
CA MET A 123 6.11 -3.48 -19.49
C MET A 123 6.24 -5.00 -19.48
N LYS A 124 7.43 -5.52 -19.15
CA LYS A 124 7.63 -6.97 -19.01
C LYS A 124 7.07 -7.48 -17.69
N ASP A 125 6.75 -8.78 -17.66
CA ASP A 125 6.14 -9.47 -16.51
C ASP A 125 7.02 -9.46 -15.24
N ASN A 126 8.31 -9.13 -15.37
CA ASN A 126 9.29 -9.06 -14.28
C ASN A 126 9.84 -7.64 -14.03
N GLU A 127 9.24 -6.63 -14.66
CA GLU A 127 9.67 -5.23 -14.57
C GLU A 127 8.54 -4.33 -14.01
N VAL A 128 8.92 -3.20 -13.43
CA VAL A 128 8.00 -2.17 -12.95
C VAL A 128 8.58 -0.79 -13.23
N TYR A 129 7.73 0.16 -13.65
CA TYR A 129 8.10 1.57 -13.70
C TYR A 129 7.79 2.22 -12.35
N ALA A 130 8.83 2.64 -11.61
CA ALA A 130 8.68 3.19 -10.28
C ALA A 130 9.73 4.30 -10.06
N PRO A 131 9.44 5.53 -10.50
CA PRO A 131 10.44 6.62 -10.55
C PRO A 131 10.90 7.09 -9.17
N ASN A 132 10.13 6.83 -8.11
CA ASN A 132 10.53 7.04 -6.71
C ASN A 132 11.60 6.05 -6.22
N TYR A 133 11.94 5.06 -7.05
CA TYR A 133 12.88 3.99 -6.76
C TYR A 133 14.06 4.03 -7.74
N LYS A 134 15.20 3.50 -7.31
CA LYS A 134 16.43 3.46 -8.10
C LYS A 134 16.28 2.42 -9.20
N ASN A 135 16.55 2.81 -10.43
CA ASN A 135 16.56 1.89 -11.56
C ASN A 135 17.49 0.69 -11.30
N GLY A 136 17.00 -0.52 -11.54
CA GLY A 136 17.69 -1.79 -11.30
C GLY A 136 17.58 -2.32 -9.87
N GLU A 137 16.99 -1.58 -8.92
CA GLU A 137 16.61 -2.16 -7.63
C GLU A 137 15.37 -3.05 -7.77
N THR A 138 15.19 -3.97 -6.83
CA THR A 138 13.99 -4.82 -6.79
C THR A 138 13.01 -4.31 -5.74
N VAL A 139 11.73 -4.37 -6.06
CA VAL A 139 10.63 -3.99 -5.18
C VAL A 139 9.63 -5.14 -5.10
N ALA A 140 9.03 -5.34 -3.92
CA ALA A 140 7.85 -6.16 -3.76
C ALA A 140 6.62 -5.27 -3.88
N LEU A 141 5.60 -5.75 -4.59
CA LEU A 141 4.29 -5.12 -4.62
C LEU A 141 3.34 -5.96 -3.78
N ILE A 142 2.60 -5.31 -2.87
CA ILE A 142 1.64 -5.97 -2.01
C ILE A 142 0.31 -5.23 -2.13
N ARG A 143 -0.72 -5.92 -2.62
CA ARG A 143 -2.11 -5.50 -2.43
C ARG A 143 -2.66 -6.15 -1.17
N TYR A 144 -3.51 -5.43 -0.47
CA TYR A 144 -4.19 -5.92 0.72
C TYR A 144 -5.69 -6.00 0.44
N PRO A 145 -6.40 -7.06 0.87
CA PRO A 145 -5.85 -8.29 1.43
C PRO A 145 -5.14 -9.18 0.39
N HIS A 146 -4.19 -10.03 0.81
CA HIS A 146 -3.59 -11.07 -0.06
C HIS A 146 -3.56 -12.46 0.59
N GLY A 147 -3.80 -13.50 -0.21
CA GLY A 147 -3.95 -14.89 0.20
C GLY A 147 -2.64 -15.60 0.56
N GLY A 148 -1.53 -15.24 -0.09
CA GLY A 148 -0.24 -15.91 0.11
C GLY A 148 0.95 -15.12 -0.40
N THR A 149 2.16 -15.62 -0.15
CA THR A 149 3.39 -15.05 -0.74
C THR A 149 3.45 -15.17 -2.26
N PHE A 150 2.60 -16.02 -2.84
CA PHE A 150 2.49 -16.16 -4.30
C PHE A 150 1.84 -14.94 -4.97
N GLU A 151 1.06 -14.15 -4.23
CA GLU A 151 0.42 -12.90 -4.71
C GLU A 151 1.32 -11.67 -4.55
N ILE A 152 2.54 -11.85 -4.02
CA ILE A 152 3.52 -10.78 -3.81
C ILE A 152 4.57 -10.86 -4.93
N PRO A 153 4.39 -10.20 -6.09
CA PRO A 153 5.42 -10.15 -7.11
C PRO A 153 6.63 -9.33 -6.63
N ILE A 154 7.82 -9.82 -6.97
CA ILE A 154 9.08 -9.08 -6.84
C ILE A 154 9.54 -8.72 -8.25
N LEU A 155 9.64 -7.43 -8.51
CA LEU A 155 9.87 -6.87 -9.83
C LEU A 155 11.14 -6.02 -9.83
N THR A 156 11.81 -5.97 -10.99
CA THR A 156 12.96 -5.09 -11.19
C THR A 156 12.50 -3.72 -11.66
N VAL A 157 12.95 -2.66 -10.98
CA VAL A 157 12.62 -1.29 -11.36
C VAL A 157 13.29 -0.94 -12.70
N ASN A 158 12.50 -0.64 -13.72
CA ASN A 158 12.94 -0.18 -15.03
C ASN A 158 12.42 1.23 -15.33
N ASN A 159 13.11 2.24 -14.80
CA ASN A 159 12.82 3.64 -15.07
C ASN A 159 13.42 4.13 -16.39
N LYS A 160 13.87 3.24 -17.28
CA LYS A 160 14.33 3.57 -18.64
C LYS A 160 13.26 3.30 -19.70
N GLN A 161 12.16 2.66 -19.33
CA GLN A 161 11.06 2.32 -20.23
C GLN A 161 10.45 3.61 -20.83
N THR A 162 10.39 3.68 -22.17
CA THR A 162 10.02 4.88 -22.92
C THR A 162 8.54 5.22 -22.85
N ASP A 163 7.67 4.23 -22.95
CA ASP A 163 6.21 4.40 -22.88
C ASP A 163 5.76 4.84 -21.49
N ALA A 164 6.31 4.22 -20.45
CA ALA A 164 6.04 4.56 -19.05
C ALA A 164 6.44 6.00 -18.75
N LYS A 165 7.59 6.46 -19.25
CA LYS A 165 7.99 7.87 -19.14
C LYS A 165 7.04 8.81 -19.86
N ARG A 166 6.53 8.40 -21.02
CA ARG A 166 5.60 9.21 -21.81
C ARG A 166 4.22 9.30 -21.15
N ILE A 167 3.75 8.20 -20.55
CA ILE A 167 2.42 8.10 -19.94
C ILE A 167 2.40 8.69 -18.52
N LEU A 168 3.38 8.31 -17.70
CA LEU A 168 3.43 8.64 -16.27
C LEU A 168 4.34 9.82 -15.94
N GLY A 169 5.14 10.28 -16.91
CA GLY A 169 6.19 11.25 -16.65
C GLY A 169 7.37 10.64 -15.87
N THR A 170 8.26 11.50 -15.39
CA THR A 170 9.49 11.09 -14.66
C THR A 170 9.42 11.36 -13.16
N THR A 171 8.38 12.04 -12.70
CA THR A 171 8.17 12.43 -11.30
C THR A 171 6.77 12.14 -10.74
N PRO A 172 6.05 11.07 -11.14
CA PRO A 172 4.80 10.72 -10.46
C PRO A 172 5.14 10.33 -9.01
N LYS A 173 4.61 11.09 -8.05
CA LYS A 173 4.92 10.90 -6.63
C LYS A 173 4.27 9.64 -6.05
N ASP A 174 3.11 9.26 -6.59
CA ASP A 174 2.25 8.24 -5.98
C ASP A 174 1.73 7.19 -6.96
N ALA A 175 2.44 6.95 -8.07
CA ALA A 175 2.02 5.96 -9.06
C ALA A 175 3.16 5.07 -9.56
N ILE A 176 2.81 3.82 -9.86
CA ILE A 176 3.69 2.85 -10.50
C ILE A 176 3.06 2.31 -11.78
N GLY A 177 3.91 1.95 -12.74
CA GLY A 177 3.51 1.34 -13.99
C GLY A 177 3.80 -0.15 -14.04
N ILE A 178 2.78 -0.97 -14.25
CA ILE A 178 2.88 -2.44 -14.42
C ILE A 178 2.02 -2.91 -15.59
N ASN A 179 2.23 -4.15 -16.05
CA ASN A 179 1.35 -4.77 -17.03
C ASN A 179 0.19 -5.52 -16.36
N SER A 180 -0.79 -5.97 -17.16
CA SER A 180 -2.00 -6.63 -16.67
C SER A 180 -1.70 -7.95 -15.94
N LYS A 181 -0.74 -8.75 -16.41
CA LYS A 181 -0.37 -10.02 -15.77
C LYS A 181 0.17 -9.83 -14.35
N VAL A 182 0.92 -8.76 -14.12
CA VAL A 182 1.38 -8.40 -12.77
C VAL A 182 0.21 -7.95 -11.90
N ALA A 183 -0.73 -7.18 -12.46
CA ALA A 183 -1.94 -6.74 -11.74
C ALA A 183 -2.83 -7.94 -11.35
N GLU A 184 -3.07 -8.88 -12.26
CA GLU A 184 -3.83 -10.11 -12.00
C GLU A 184 -3.23 -10.92 -10.84
N ARG A 185 -1.89 -10.99 -10.75
CA ARG A 185 -1.20 -11.67 -9.65
C ARG A 185 -1.39 -10.99 -8.30
N LEU A 186 -1.66 -9.68 -8.28
CA LEU A 186 -1.90 -8.89 -7.06
C LEU A 186 -3.34 -9.08 -6.56
N SER A 187 -3.72 -10.33 -6.27
CA SER A 187 -5.07 -10.66 -5.78
C SER A 187 -6.18 -10.23 -6.76
N GLY A 188 -5.93 -10.39 -8.06
CA GLY A 188 -6.89 -10.02 -9.11
C GLY A 188 -7.06 -8.52 -9.32
N ALA A 189 -6.03 -7.72 -9.03
CA ALA A 189 -6.07 -6.27 -9.20
C ALA A 189 -6.32 -5.87 -10.66
N ASP A 190 -6.88 -4.68 -10.85
CA ASP A 190 -6.93 -4.02 -12.14
C ASP A 190 -6.54 -2.54 -12.05
N PHE A 191 -7.00 -1.71 -12.98
CA PHE A 191 -6.51 -0.34 -13.16
C PHE A 191 -7.59 0.72 -12.89
N ASP A 192 -8.62 0.38 -12.11
CA ASP A 192 -9.73 1.28 -11.78
C ASP A 192 -9.45 2.24 -10.60
N GLY A 193 -8.24 2.21 -10.06
CA GLY A 193 -7.83 2.95 -8.87
C GLY A 193 -7.19 2.09 -7.78
N ASP A 194 -7.00 0.80 -8.05
CA ASP A 194 -6.26 -0.10 -7.18
C ASP A 194 -4.89 0.46 -6.76
N THR A 195 -4.51 0.15 -5.52
CA THR A 195 -3.25 0.59 -4.93
C THR A 195 -2.47 -0.57 -4.36
N VAL A 196 -1.15 -0.39 -4.32
CA VAL A 196 -0.23 -1.37 -3.74
C VAL A 196 0.75 -0.69 -2.81
N MET A 197 1.09 -1.39 -1.73
CA MET A 197 2.27 -1.11 -0.94
C MET A 197 3.50 -1.57 -1.73
N VAL A 198 4.44 -0.66 -1.96
CA VAL A 198 5.69 -0.92 -2.67
C VAL A 198 6.83 -0.92 -1.67
N ILE A 199 7.59 -2.02 -1.62
CA ILE A 199 8.67 -2.19 -0.62
C ILE A 199 9.98 -2.57 -1.31
N PRO A 200 11.05 -1.74 -1.23
CA PRO A 200 12.37 -2.11 -1.71
C PRO A 200 12.95 -3.29 -0.94
N CYS A 201 13.12 -4.42 -1.63
CA CYS A 201 13.55 -5.66 -1.00
C CYS A 201 14.49 -6.43 -1.91
N ASN A 202 15.16 -7.44 -1.37
CA ASN A 202 15.85 -8.50 -2.11
C ASN A 202 16.97 -8.08 -3.08
N SER A 203 17.30 -6.79 -3.17
CA SER A 203 18.44 -6.28 -3.92
C SER A 203 19.71 -6.35 -3.06
N ARG A 204 20.90 -6.23 -3.70
CA ARG A 204 22.18 -6.12 -2.97
C ARG A 204 22.21 -4.94 -2.00
N ASN A 205 21.45 -3.89 -2.29
CA ASN A 205 21.40 -2.66 -1.52
C ASN A 205 20.27 -2.65 -0.47
N SER A 206 19.40 -3.67 -0.47
CA SER A 206 18.31 -3.79 0.50
C SER A 206 18.63 -4.85 1.56
N LYS A 207 18.61 -4.41 2.82
CA LYS A 207 18.64 -5.29 4.00
C LYS A 207 17.28 -5.96 4.25
N VAL A 208 16.24 -5.54 3.55
CA VAL A 208 14.88 -6.09 3.66
C VAL A 208 14.78 -7.36 2.80
N LYS A 209 14.38 -8.46 3.42
CA LYS A 209 14.15 -9.74 2.76
C LYS A 209 12.66 -10.09 2.81
N ILE A 210 12.00 -10.01 1.66
CA ILE A 210 10.58 -10.37 1.51
C ILE A 210 10.49 -11.74 0.85
N THR A 211 9.67 -12.61 1.43
CA THR A 211 9.34 -13.91 0.89
C THR A 211 8.28 -13.74 -0.20
N SER A 212 8.60 -14.23 -1.40
CA SER A 212 7.70 -14.36 -2.54
C SER A 212 7.86 -15.77 -3.10
N THR A 213 6.74 -16.42 -3.43
CA THR A 213 6.75 -17.73 -4.07
C THR A 213 6.20 -17.61 -5.49
N PRO A 214 6.52 -18.55 -6.40
CA PRO A 214 5.88 -18.61 -7.71
C PRO A 214 4.36 -18.74 -7.57
N PRO A 215 3.58 -18.28 -8.57
CA PRO A 215 2.15 -18.59 -8.65
C PRO A 215 1.89 -20.08 -8.45
N LEU A 216 0.84 -20.43 -7.71
CA LEU A 216 0.48 -21.83 -7.51
C LEU A 216 0.07 -22.42 -8.86
N LYS A 217 0.65 -23.57 -9.25
CA LYS A 217 0.34 -24.23 -10.53
C LYS A 217 -1.15 -24.53 -10.71
N GLY A 218 -1.88 -24.76 -9.61
CA GLY A 218 -3.33 -24.97 -9.62
C GLY A 218 -4.17 -23.70 -9.83
N LEU A 219 -3.53 -22.52 -9.88
CA LEU A 219 -4.14 -21.23 -10.19
C LEU A 219 -3.74 -20.72 -11.59
N GLU A 220 -2.95 -21.48 -12.36
CA GLU A 220 -2.67 -21.14 -13.76
C GLU A 220 -3.98 -21.24 -14.57
N GLY A 221 -4.56 -20.09 -14.93
CA GLY A 221 -5.85 -20.00 -15.62
C GLY A 221 -7.07 -19.84 -14.71
N PHE A 222 -6.88 -19.70 -13.39
CA PHE A 222 -7.96 -19.35 -12.46
C PHE A 222 -8.20 -17.83 -12.51
N ASP A 223 -9.42 -17.42 -12.88
CA ASP A 223 -9.84 -16.01 -12.87
C ASP A 223 -10.61 -15.71 -11.57
N PRO A 224 -9.99 -15.06 -10.58
CA PRO A 224 -10.66 -14.74 -9.32
C PRO A 224 -11.84 -13.77 -9.50
N LYS A 225 -11.97 -13.09 -10.65
CA LYS A 225 -13.09 -12.20 -10.95
C LYS A 225 -14.39 -12.95 -11.23
N LEU A 226 -14.32 -14.22 -11.64
CA LEU A 226 -15.51 -15.04 -11.95
C LEU A 226 -16.10 -15.74 -10.71
N GLU A 227 -15.30 -15.99 -9.67
CA GLU A 227 -15.74 -16.75 -8.49
C GLU A 227 -16.22 -15.86 -7.33
N TYR A 228 -15.79 -14.60 -7.28
CA TYR A 228 -16.15 -13.65 -6.20
C TYR A 228 -17.00 -12.47 -6.67
N GLY A 229 -17.50 -12.51 -7.92
CA GLY A 229 -18.39 -11.50 -8.50
C GLY A 229 -19.85 -11.63 -8.07
#